data_AF-A0A376BK09-F1
#
_entry.id   AF-A0A376BK09-F1
#
_cell.length_a   1.000
_cell.length_b   1.000
_cell.length_c   1.000
_cell.angle_alpha   90.00
_cell.angle_beta   90.00
_cell.angle_gamma   90.00
#
_symmetry.space_group_name_H-M   'P 1'
#
loop_
_entity.id
_entity.type
_entity.pdbx_description
1 polymer ?
#
loop_
_entity_poly.entity_id
_entity_poly.type
_entity_poly.pdbx_seq_one_letter_code
_entity_poly.pdbx_strand_id
1 'polypeptide(L)'
;MFTETPPNEAEINDCLTQLLTDGVRAHHESTVKYAQMRLADFSHVLEEWRNAELAQTIGQPTLPKVALALQSGKLSPEQGAKLPQFLQQASEQGNTTALLYLAYLSAKGLFIKQSFGNSAAFARKAAQQKDWRGTQWLAEMLLAVPEAAPEILNHDAIKTAKLFKQNHPHISDKDLQAACKRFYTSPIAVKQIARQLLQFATKQGSPTAEQYLRKLIVQGKIPPSPPAKQYCQLQTWLETQFPATPPRELISSGDVDIFPENMPFLPQAESEPEWWQNPKIMTLLISMVVMIVLMWLSTKVMGK
;
A
#
# COMPACT_ATOMS: atom_id res chain seq x y z
N MET A 1 15.32 -2.71 7.28
CA MET A 1 14.79 -1.43 7.79
C MET A 1 13.40 -1.65 8.37
N PHE A 2 12.45 -2.23 7.63
CA PHE A 2 11.06 -2.41 8.06
C PHE A 2 10.73 -3.85 8.47
N THR A 3 11.54 -4.48 9.33
CA THR A 3 11.24 -5.84 9.82
C THR A 3 10.33 -5.75 11.03
N GLU A 4 9.04 -5.97 10.83
CA GLU A 4 8.09 -6.20 11.92
C GLU A 4 8.08 -7.71 12.25
N THR A 5 7.91 -8.05 13.53
CA THR A 5 7.68 -9.45 13.91
C THR A 5 6.31 -9.86 13.39
N PRO A 6 6.23 -10.85 12.47
CA PRO A 6 4.94 -11.24 11.92
C PRO A 6 4.05 -11.79 13.05
N PRO A 7 2.76 -11.46 13.04
CA PRO A 7 1.78 -12.02 13.98
C PRO A 7 1.77 -13.54 13.88
N ASN A 8 1.38 -14.19 14.98
CA ASN A 8 1.32 -15.65 14.98
C ASN A 8 0.13 -16.15 14.15
N GLU A 9 0.15 -17.43 13.79
CA GLU A 9 -0.86 -18.03 12.92
C GLU A 9 -2.27 -17.98 13.52
N ALA A 10 -2.41 -18.11 14.83
CA ALA A 10 -3.70 -18.07 15.51
C ALA A 10 -4.30 -16.65 15.49
N GLU A 11 -3.49 -15.61 15.72
CA GLU A 11 -3.90 -14.21 15.64
C GLU A 11 -4.40 -13.85 14.24
N ILE A 12 -3.69 -14.30 13.20
CA ILE A 12 -4.09 -14.04 11.81
C ILE A 12 -5.42 -14.75 11.51
N ASN A 13 -5.59 -16.00 11.95
CA ASN A 13 -6.82 -16.77 11.70
C ASN A 13 -8.03 -16.25 12.49
N ASP A 14 -7.83 -15.77 13.71
CA ASP A 14 -8.87 -15.08 14.48
C ASP A 14 -9.27 -13.77 13.78
N CYS A 15 -8.29 -12.95 13.39
CA CYS A 15 -8.54 -11.71 12.65
C CYS A 15 -9.26 -11.96 11.32
N LEU A 16 -8.88 -13.01 10.59
CA LEU A 16 -9.57 -13.45 9.37
C LEU A 16 -11.04 -13.79 9.63
N THR A 17 -11.31 -14.54 10.69
CA THR A 17 -12.68 -14.94 11.04
C THR A 17 -13.52 -13.70 11.35
N GLN A 18 -12.99 -12.77 12.15
CA GLN A 18 -13.67 -11.51 12.46
C GLN A 18 -13.93 -10.67 11.21
N LEU A 19 -12.94 -10.51 10.32
CA LEU A 19 -13.11 -9.76 9.08
C LEU A 19 -14.19 -10.35 8.14
N LEU A 20 -14.47 -11.65 8.25
CA LEU A 20 -15.52 -12.32 7.50
C LEU A 20 -16.90 -12.22 8.17
N THR A 21 -16.98 -12.12 9.50
CA THR A 21 -18.24 -12.18 10.26
C THR A 21 -18.78 -10.81 10.66
N ASP A 22 -17.95 -9.90 11.18
CA ASP A 22 -18.40 -8.63 11.75
C ASP A 22 -17.35 -7.54 11.47
N GLY A 23 -17.73 -6.45 10.81
CA GLY A 23 -16.83 -5.39 10.36
C GLY A 23 -16.08 -4.59 11.46
N VAL A 24 -16.13 -5.01 12.73
CA VAL A 24 -15.45 -4.37 13.85
C VAL A 24 -14.04 -4.96 14.01
N ARG A 25 -13.02 -4.11 13.89
CA ARG A 25 -11.60 -4.50 13.95
C ARG A 25 -11.08 -4.38 15.38
N ALA A 26 -10.93 -5.50 16.09
CA ALA A 26 -10.30 -5.54 17.42
C ALA A 26 -8.76 -5.74 17.36
N HIS A 27 -8.22 -6.00 16.17
CA HIS A 27 -6.82 -6.38 15.97
C HIS A 27 -5.90 -5.21 15.60
N HIS A 28 -4.63 -5.33 15.97
CA HIS A 28 -3.59 -4.37 15.55
C HIS A 28 -3.47 -4.31 14.02
N GLU A 29 -3.13 -3.13 13.49
CA GLU A 29 -2.93 -2.89 12.05
C GLU A 29 -1.96 -3.90 11.41
N SER A 30 -0.94 -4.30 12.16
CA SER A 30 0.02 -5.33 11.74
C SER A 30 -0.61 -6.70 11.53
N THR A 31 -1.64 -7.09 12.30
CA THR A 31 -2.38 -8.35 12.09
C THR A 31 -3.39 -8.23 10.96
N VAL A 32 -4.08 -7.09 10.90
CA VAL A 32 -5.11 -6.82 9.88
C VAL A 32 -4.53 -6.92 8.47
N LYS A 33 -3.35 -6.36 8.20
CA LYS A 33 -2.74 -6.43 6.85
C LYS A 33 -2.39 -7.86 6.41
N TYR A 34 -1.98 -8.74 7.33
CA TYR A 34 -1.70 -10.15 7.02
C TYR A 34 -2.99 -10.92 6.70
N ALA A 35 -4.05 -10.68 7.47
CA ALA A 35 -5.37 -11.24 7.23
C ALA A 35 -5.97 -10.73 5.91
N GLN A 36 -5.86 -9.42 5.62
CA GLN A 36 -6.31 -8.85 4.35
C GLN A 36 -5.60 -9.46 3.14
N MET A 37 -4.28 -9.70 3.22
CA MET A 37 -3.57 -10.38 2.12
C MET A 37 -4.10 -11.79 1.90
N ARG A 38 -4.45 -12.51 2.98
CA ARG A 38 -5.09 -13.83 2.93
C ARG A 38 -6.51 -13.81 2.37
N LEU A 39 -7.23 -12.71 2.49
CA LEU A 39 -8.56 -12.52 1.88
C LEU A 39 -8.51 -11.99 0.45
N ALA A 40 -7.43 -11.31 0.07
CA ALA A 40 -7.30 -10.73 -1.26
C ALA A 40 -7.46 -11.77 -2.36
N ASP A 41 -8.32 -11.45 -3.34
CA ASP A 41 -8.58 -12.26 -4.51
C ASP A 41 -7.49 -12.04 -5.56
N PHE A 42 -6.74 -13.10 -5.82
CA PHE A 42 -5.69 -13.16 -6.83
C PHE A 42 -6.00 -14.23 -7.88
N SER A 43 -7.28 -14.59 -8.05
CA SER A 43 -7.69 -15.62 -9.01
C SER A 43 -7.25 -15.27 -10.42
N HIS A 44 -7.34 -13.99 -10.82
CA HIS A 44 -6.86 -13.53 -12.13
C HIS A 44 -5.35 -13.70 -12.30
N VAL A 45 -4.56 -13.50 -11.24
CA VAL A 45 -3.11 -13.70 -11.26
C VAL A 45 -2.79 -15.18 -11.49
N LEU A 46 -3.47 -16.08 -10.76
CA LEU A 46 -3.28 -17.52 -10.92
C LEU A 46 -3.69 -18.01 -12.32
N GLU A 47 -4.76 -17.45 -12.89
CA GLU A 47 -5.17 -17.72 -14.27
C GLU A 47 -4.10 -17.27 -15.28
N GLU A 48 -3.55 -16.06 -15.09
CA GLU A 48 -2.48 -15.54 -15.94
C GLU A 48 -1.23 -16.42 -15.89
N TRP A 49 -0.82 -16.88 -14.70
CA TRP A 49 0.37 -17.72 -14.53
C TRP A 49 0.20 -19.15 -15.05
N ARG A 50 -1.05 -19.62 -15.16
CA ARG A 50 -1.40 -20.91 -15.77
C ARG A 50 -1.41 -20.84 -17.30
N ASN A 51 -1.59 -19.66 -17.88
CA ASN A 51 -1.69 -19.49 -19.32
C ASN A 51 -0.36 -19.84 -20.02
N ALA A 52 -0.40 -20.88 -20.86
CA ALA A 52 0.78 -21.40 -21.56
C ALA A 52 1.32 -20.43 -22.62
N GLU A 53 0.45 -19.70 -23.31
CA GLU A 53 0.85 -18.73 -24.34
C GLU A 53 1.61 -17.57 -23.70
N LEU A 54 1.10 -17.05 -22.58
CA LEU A 54 1.76 -15.98 -21.83
C LEU A 54 3.10 -16.42 -21.25
N ALA A 55 3.19 -17.64 -20.73
CA ALA A 55 4.45 -18.18 -20.22
C ALA A 55 5.48 -18.40 -21.34
N GLN A 56 5.03 -18.77 -22.53
CA GLN A 56 5.90 -18.95 -23.70
C GLN A 56 6.54 -17.63 -24.15
N THR A 57 5.88 -16.47 -24.02
CA THR A 57 6.45 -15.17 -24.44
C THR A 57 7.73 -14.79 -23.69
N ILE A 58 7.95 -15.39 -22.52
CA ILE A 58 9.14 -15.20 -21.68
C ILE A 58 9.97 -16.49 -21.54
N GLY A 59 9.68 -17.51 -22.36
CA GLY A 59 10.43 -18.77 -22.41
C GLY A 59 10.34 -19.60 -21.12
N GLN A 60 9.25 -19.49 -20.37
CA GLN A 60 9.09 -20.17 -19.09
C GLN A 60 8.01 -21.26 -19.16
N PRO A 61 8.22 -22.44 -18.56
CA PRO A 61 7.19 -23.46 -18.47
C PRO A 61 6.12 -23.06 -17.43
N THR A 62 4.89 -23.50 -17.65
CA THR A 62 3.81 -23.38 -16.65
C THR A 62 3.86 -24.53 -15.65
N LEU A 63 3.15 -24.38 -14.53
CA LEU A 63 2.92 -25.45 -13.54
C LEU A 63 1.41 -25.63 -13.33
N PRO A 64 0.68 -26.16 -14.32
CA PRO A 64 -0.79 -26.12 -14.33
C PRO A 64 -1.43 -26.90 -13.18
N LYS A 65 -0.78 -27.97 -12.70
CA LYS A 65 -1.22 -28.72 -11.51
C LYS A 65 -1.13 -27.88 -10.24
N VAL A 66 -0.09 -27.05 -10.11
CA VAL A 66 0.06 -26.14 -8.96
C VAL A 66 -1.03 -25.07 -9.01
N ALA A 67 -1.24 -24.42 -10.17
CA ALA A 67 -2.30 -23.44 -10.34
C ALA A 67 -3.68 -24.02 -9.96
N LEU A 68 -4.04 -25.18 -10.51
CA LEU A 68 -5.32 -25.83 -10.23
C LEU A 68 -5.48 -26.17 -8.74
N ALA A 69 -4.41 -26.65 -8.11
CA ALA A 69 -4.40 -26.99 -6.70
C ALA A 69 -4.63 -25.75 -5.81
N LEU A 70 -4.01 -24.62 -6.14
CA LEU A 70 -4.16 -23.36 -5.41
C LEU A 70 -5.52 -22.69 -5.63
N GLN A 71 -6.06 -22.74 -6.85
CA GLN A 71 -7.40 -22.21 -7.16
C GLN A 71 -8.51 -23.02 -6.49
N SER A 72 -8.39 -24.35 -6.50
CA SER A 72 -9.43 -25.22 -5.92
C SER A 72 -9.36 -25.27 -4.40
N GLY A 73 -8.21 -24.96 -3.78
CA GLY A 73 -7.99 -25.09 -2.34
C GLY A 73 -7.99 -26.54 -1.84
N LYS A 74 -7.95 -27.54 -2.73
CA LYS A 74 -8.16 -28.96 -2.40
C LYS A 74 -6.88 -29.76 -2.11
N LEU A 75 -5.80 -29.10 -1.67
CA LEU A 75 -4.58 -29.81 -1.31
C LEU A 75 -4.76 -30.57 0.01
N SER A 76 -4.40 -31.86 0.04
CA SER A 76 -4.29 -32.58 1.31
C SER A 76 -3.15 -31.96 2.16
N PRO A 77 -3.16 -32.14 3.50
CA PRO A 77 -2.08 -31.65 4.35
C PRO A 77 -0.68 -32.12 3.89
N GLU A 78 -0.58 -33.39 3.46
CA GLU A 78 0.68 -33.95 2.95
C GLU A 78 1.11 -33.30 1.63
N GLN A 79 0.19 -33.08 0.70
CA GLN A 79 0.48 -32.41 -0.58
C GLN A 79 0.88 -30.96 -0.36
N GLY A 80 0.16 -30.26 0.53
CA GLY A 80 0.46 -28.90 0.94
C GLY A 80 1.87 -28.78 1.52
N ALA A 81 2.25 -29.68 2.43
CA ALA A 81 3.58 -29.68 3.04
C ALA A 81 4.73 -29.90 2.03
N LYS A 82 4.49 -30.70 0.98
CA LYS A 82 5.50 -30.98 -0.07
C LYS A 82 5.58 -29.90 -1.15
N LEU A 83 4.53 -29.10 -1.33
CA LEU A 83 4.43 -28.11 -2.41
C LEU A 83 5.58 -27.07 -2.39
N PRO A 84 5.93 -26.43 -1.25
CA PRO A 84 7.01 -25.45 -1.22
C PRO A 84 8.36 -26.05 -1.62
N GLN A 85 8.64 -27.28 -1.18
CA GLN A 85 9.89 -27.98 -1.54
C GLN A 85 9.95 -28.28 -3.04
N PHE A 86 8.85 -28.76 -3.62
CA PHE A 86 8.75 -28.98 -5.07
C PHE A 86 8.99 -27.68 -5.87
N LEU A 87 8.37 -26.57 -5.45
CA LEU A 87 8.55 -25.28 -6.11
C LEU A 87 9.99 -24.75 -5.97
N GLN A 88 10.61 -24.96 -4.80
CA GLN A 88 12.00 -24.60 -4.57
C GLN A 88 12.92 -25.34 -5.53
N GLN A 89 12.78 -26.67 -5.66
CA GLN A 89 13.56 -27.49 -6.61
C GLN A 89 13.35 -27.05 -8.05
N ALA A 90 12.11 -26.78 -8.47
CA ALA A 90 11.83 -26.27 -9.81
C ALA A 90 12.49 -24.89 -10.05
N SER A 91 12.48 -24.01 -9.04
CA SER A 91 13.10 -22.69 -9.13
C SER A 91 14.63 -22.74 -9.25
N GLU A 92 15.26 -23.75 -8.64
CA GLU A 92 16.71 -24.01 -8.74
C GLU A 92 17.10 -24.48 -10.14
N GLN A 93 16.17 -25.09 -10.87
CA GLN A 93 16.32 -25.44 -12.29
C GLN A 93 16.02 -24.26 -13.23
N GLY A 94 15.81 -23.06 -12.71
CA GLY A 94 15.56 -21.84 -13.49
C GLY A 94 14.08 -21.59 -13.85
N ASN A 95 13.15 -22.36 -13.30
CA ASN A 95 11.71 -22.13 -13.51
C ASN A 95 11.24 -20.91 -12.68
N THR A 96 11.09 -19.76 -13.32
CA THR A 96 10.62 -18.54 -12.64
C THR A 96 9.13 -18.60 -12.31
N THR A 97 8.33 -19.40 -13.01
CA THR A 97 6.93 -19.67 -12.63
C THR A 97 6.87 -20.29 -11.22
N ALA A 98 7.85 -21.14 -10.86
CA ALA A 98 7.94 -21.67 -9.50
C ALA A 98 8.25 -20.60 -8.44
N LEU A 99 9.10 -19.61 -8.78
CA LEU A 99 9.36 -18.46 -7.92
C LEU A 99 8.09 -17.62 -7.70
N LEU A 100 7.24 -17.46 -8.72
CA LEU A 100 5.96 -16.75 -8.58
C LEU A 100 5.03 -17.47 -7.60
N TYR A 101 4.92 -18.80 -7.68
CA TYR A 101 4.12 -19.55 -6.72
C TYR A 101 4.71 -19.50 -5.31
N LEU A 102 6.05 -19.57 -5.14
CA LEU A 102 6.66 -19.33 -3.82
C LEU A 102 6.35 -17.94 -3.29
N ALA A 103 6.35 -16.92 -4.15
CA ALA A 103 5.95 -15.57 -3.78
C ALA A 103 4.49 -15.53 -3.31
N TYR A 104 3.58 -16.16 -4.06
CA TYR A 104 2.17 -16.24 -3.71
C TYR A 104 1.94 -16.98 -2.38
N LEU A 105 2.52 -18.17 -2.22
CA LEU A 105 2.44 -18.94 -0.97
C LEU A 105 2.94 -18.13 0.21
N SER A 106 4.02 -17.36 0.03
CA SER A 106 4.64 -16.58 1.11
C SER A 106 3.81 -15.34 1.45
N ALA A 107 3.19 -14.67 0.46
CA ALA A 107 2.29 -13.55 0.72
C ALA A 107 1.02 -13.99 1.44
N LYS A 108 0.49 -15.17 1.09
CA LYS A 108 -0.75 -15.73 1.65
C LYS A 108 -0.55 -16.56 2.91
N GLY A 109 0.68 -16.97 3.23
CA GLY A 109 0.91 -17.91 4.34
C GLY A 109 0.38 -19.32 4.07
N LEU A 110 0.34 -19.75 2.80
CA LEU A 110 -0.17 -21.06 2.42
C LEU A 110 0.96 -22.10 2.48
N PHE A 111 0.85 -23.04 3.43
CA PHE A 111 1.82 -24.12 3.66
C PHE A 111 3.24 -23.69 4.04
N ILE A 112 3.52 -22.39 4.01
CA ILE A 112 4.74 -21.74 4.50
C ILE A 112 4.36 -20.53 5.35
N LYS A 113 5.27 -20.14 6.25
CA LYS A 113 5.08 -18.94 7.08
C LYS A 113 4.89 -17.71 6.21
N GLN A 114 3.85 -16.93 6.51
CA GLN A 114 3.55 -15.70 5.80
C GLN A 114 4.67 -14.66 5.97
N SER A 115 5.11 -14.05 4.87
CA SER A 115 6.14 -13.02 4.84
C SER A 115 6.07 -12.19 3.56
N PHE A 116 5.74 -10.91 3.69
CA PHE A 116 5.76 -9.97 2.56
C PHE A 116 7.16 -9.77 1.99
N GLY A 117 8.18 -9.73 2.86
CA GLY A 117 9.57 -9.60 2.46
C GLY A 117 10.05 -10.79 1.61
N ASN A 118 9.74 -12.02 2.03
CA ASN A 118 10.10 -13.22 1.26
C ASN A 118 9.32 -13.29 -0.05
N SER A 119 8.02 -12.98 -0.03
CA SER A 119 7.23 -12.89 -1.25
C SER A 119 7.83 -11.92 -2.26
N ALA A 120 8.17 -10.70 -1.80
CA ALA A 120 8.78 -9.69 -2.64
C ALA A 120 10.19 -10.09 -3.11
N ALA A 121 10.95 -10.84 -2.32
CA ALA A 121 12.26 -11.35 -2.73
C ALA A 121 12.13 -12.38 -3.87
N PHE A 122 11.22 -13.35 -3.77
CA PHE A 122 10.96 -14.31 -4.84
C PHE A 122 10.48 -13.64 -6.13
N ALA A 123 9.57 -12.66 -6.01
CA ALA A 123 9.05 -11.89 -7.13
C ALA A 123 10.14 -11.05 -7.83
N ARG A 124 11.02 -10.39 -7.06
CA ARG A 124 12.20 -9.69 -7.60
C ARG A 124 13.15 -10.66 -8.31
N LYS A 125 13.36 -11.86 -7.77
CA LYS A 125 14.22 -12.89 -8.40
C LYS A 125 13.64 -13.38 -9.73
N ALA A 126 12.31 -13.48 -9.85
CA ALA A 126 11.65 -13.76 -11.13
C ALA A 126 11.85 -12.59 -12.12
N ALA A 127 11.60 -11.36 -11.69
CA ALA A 127 11.78 -10.16 -12.52
C ALA A 127 13.24 -9.97 -13.01
N GLN A 128 14.23 -10.28 -12.18
CA GLN A 128 15.65 -10.27 -12.56
C GLN A 128 15.99 -11.27 -13.67
N GLN A 129 15.22 -12.36 -13.75
CA GLN A 129 15.31 -13.36 -14.83
C GLN A 129 14.38 -13.03 -16.01
N LYS A 130 14.00 -11.75 -16.16
CA LYS A 130 13.15 -11.20 -17.23
C LYS A 130 11.71 -11.74 -17.24
N ASP A 131 11.25 -12.27 -16.11
CA ASP A 131 9.84 -12.64 -15.94
C ASP A 131 9.03 -11.44 -15.43
N TRP A 132 8.33 -10.77 -16.37
CA TRP A 132 7.53 -9.58 -16.07
C TRP A 132 6.44 -9.82 -15.02
N ARG A 133 5.96 -11.07 -14.87
CA ARG A 133 4.93 -11.44 -13.89
C ARG A 133 5.41 -11.20 -12.46
N GLY A 134 6.72 -11.32 -12.21
CA GLY A 134 7.31 -11.01 -10.90
C GLY A 134 7.18 -9.52 -10.56
N THR A 135 7.33 -8.64 -11.55
CA THR A 135 7.14 -7.20 -11.37
C THR A 135 5.67 -6.86 -11.16
N GLN A 136 4.77 -7.47 -11.93
CA GLN A 136 3.33 -7.29 -11.73
C GLN A 136 2.88 -7.78 -10.35
N TRP A 137 3.38 -8.93 -9.88
CA TRP A 137 3.03 -9.45 -8.56
C TRP A 137 3.34 -8.46 -7.43
N LEU A 138 4.46 -7.74 -7.50
CA LEU A 138 4.76 -6.67 -6.55
C LEU A 138 3.68 -5.58 -6.59
N ALA A 139 3.21 -5.18 -7.77
CA ALA A 139 2.13 -4.21 -7.92
C ALA A 139 0.81 -4.73 -7.34
N GLU A 140 0.47 -6.01 -7.59
CA GLU A 140 -0.74 -6.65 -7.06
C GLU A 140 -0.76 -6.64 -5.54
N MET A 141 0.33 -7.03 -4.89
CA MET A 141 0.42 -6.99 -3.42
C MET A 141 0.26 -5.57 -2.88
N LEU A 142 0.88 -4.57 -3.50
CA LEU A 142 0.77 -3.16 -3.07
C LEU A 142 -0.65 -2.61 -3.24
N LEU A 143 -1.37 -3.04 -4.26
CA LEU A 143 -2.75 -2.60 -4.51
C LEU A 143 -3.75 -3.34 -3.62
N ALA A 144 -3.48 -4.61 -3.30
CA ALA A 144 -4.33 -5.41 -2.43
C ALA A 144 -4.22 -4.98 -0.96
N VAL A 145 -3.00 -4.73 -0.49
CA VAL A 145 -2.72 -4.36 0.91
C VAL A 145 -1.63 -3.27 0.96
N PRO A 146 -2.00 -1.99 0.73
CA PRO A 146 -1.06 -0.87 0.76
C PRO A 146 -0.26 -0.75 2.07
N GLU A 147 -0.85 -1.17 3.19
CA GLU A 147 -0.25 -1.15 4.53
C GLU A 147 0.97 -2.07 4.64
N ALA A 148 1.08 -3.08 3.75
CA ALA A 148 2.24 -3.96 3.65
C ALA A 148 3.40 -3.36 2.83
N ALA A 149 3.21 -2.18 2.21
CA ALA A 149 4.19 -1.58 1.32
C ALA A 149 5.59 -1.38 1.94
N PRO A 150 5.75 -0.96 3.22
CA PRO A 150 7.07 -0.89 3.84
C PRO A 150 7.81 -2.22 3.80
N GLU A 151 7.14 -3.35 4.08
CA GLU A 151 7.78 -4.66 4.06
C GLU A 151 8.07 -5.16 2.65
N ILE A 152 7.11 -4.99 1.72
CA ILE A 152 7.24 -5.36 0.30
C ILE A 152 8.43 -4.61 -0.33
N LEU A 153 8.57 -3.31 -0.04
CA LEU A 153 9.54 -2.39 -0.64
C LEU A 153 10.80 -2.19 0.21
N ASN A 154 10.96 -2.96 1.30
CA ASN A 154 12.08 -2.83 2.24
C ASN A 154 13.46 -2.93 1.57
N HIS A 155 13.62 -3.80 0.57
CA HIS A 155 14.87 -3.90 -0.19
C HIS A 155 15.23 -2.57 -0.89
N ASP A 156 14.25 -1.96 -1.56
CA ASP A 156 14.45 -0.73 -2.34
C ASP A 156 14.63 0.47 -1.41
N ALA A 157 13.94 0.45 -0.27
CA ALA A 157 14.15 1.39 0.83
C ALA A 157 15.59 1.34 1.35
N ILE A 158 16.10 0.16 1.70
CA ILE A 158 17.46 -0.03 2.21
C ILE A 158 18.49 0.45 1.19
N LYS A 159 18.32 0.07 -0.09
CA LYS A 159 19.22 0.47 -1.17
C LYS A 159 19.26 2.00 -1.33
N THR A 160 18.09 2.63 -1.38
CA THR A 160 17.97 4.08 -1.58
C THR A 160 18.49 4.84 -0.36
N ALA A 161 18.10 4.44 0.84
CA ALA A 161 18.55 5.04 2.09
C ALA A 161 20.08 4.95 2.24
N LYS A 162 20.68 3.80 1.89
CA LYS A 162 22.14 3.64 1.91
C LYS A 162 22.83 4.64 0.98
N LEU A 163 22.36 4.76 -0.26
CA LEU A 163 22.94 5.70 -1.23
C LEU A 163 22.73 7.15 -0.78
N PHE A 164 21.55 7.49 -0.28
CA PHE A 164 21.26 8.82 0.24
C PHE A 164 22.18 9.17 1.41
N LYS A 165 22.36 8.27 2.37
CA LYS A 165 23.24 8.48 3.52
C LYS A 165 24.71 8.67 3.14
N GLN A 166 25.19 8.03 2.06
CA GLN A 166 26.55 8.25 1.56
C GLN A 166 26.80 9.71 1.18
N ASN A 167 25.77 10.39 0.64
CA ASN A 167 25.83 11.81 0.28
C ASN A 167 25.45 12.73 1.45
N HIS A 168 24.78 12.21 2.47
CA HIS A 168 24.28 12.95 3.63
C HIS A 168 24.65 12.25 4.95
N PRO A 169 25.95 12.16 5.31
CA PRO A 169 26.41 11.35 6.44
C PRO A 169 25.97 11.88 7.82
N HIS A 170 25.54 13.14 7.90
CA HIS A 170 25.06 13.78 9.12
C HIS A 170 23.62 13.38 9.48
N ILE A 171 22.87 12.78 8.55
CA ILE A 171 21.48 12.37 8.80
C ILE A 171 21.48 11.09 9.66
N SER A 172 20.72 11.13 10.75
CA SER A 172 20.52 9.98 11.63
C SER A 172 19.81 8.83 10.91
N ASP A 173 20.25 7.60 11.15
CA ASP A 173 19.59 6.39 10.62
C ASP A 173 18.12 6.32 11.02
N LYS A 174 17.80 6.77 12.24
CA LYS A 174 16.43 6.78 12.76
C LYS A 174 15.54 7.72 11.95
N ASP A 175 16.02 8.92 11.65
CA ASP A 175 15.25 9.93 10.92
C ASP A 175 15.08 9.53 9.46
N LEU A 176 16.13 9.00 8.86
CA LEU A 176 16.09 8.46 7.50
C LEU A 176 15.10 7.29 7.41
N GLN A 177 15.15 6.36 8.36
CA GLN A 177 14.18 5.26 8.45
C GLN A 177 12.75 5.76 8.60
N ALA A 178 12.52 6.75 9.46
CA ALA A 178 11.21 7.35 9.66
C ALA A 178 10.70 8.02 8.37
N ALA A 179 11.56 8.76 7.67
CA ALA A 179 11.22 9.40 6.39
C ALA A 179 10.87 8.36 5.31
N CYS A 180 11.65 7.29 5.20
CA CYS A 180 11.34 6.18 4.28
C CYS A 180 10.01 5.49 4.65
N LYS A 181 9.74 5.26 5.95
CA LYS A 181 8.45 4.67 6.39
C LYS A 181 7.28 5.55 5.97
N ARG A 182 7.35 6.87 6.22
CA ARG A 182 6.29 7.84 5.84
C ARG A 182 6.01 7.82 4.34
N PHE A 183 7.04 7.70 3.50
CA PHE A 183 6.87 7.58 2.06
C PHE A 183 6.09 6.31 1.69
N TYR A 184 6.49 5.15 2.23
CA TYR A 184 5.83 3.88 1.89
C TYR A 184 4.48 3.66 2.58
N THR A 185 4.13 4.45 3.60
CA THR A 185 2.77 4.48 4.15
C THR A 185 1.87 5.50 3.47
N SER A 186 2.39 6.33 2.56
CA SER A 186 1.59 7.31 1.81
C SER A 186 0.78 6.61 0.71
N PRO A 187 -0.57 6.65 0.72
CA PRO A 187 -1.38 6.02 -0.32
C PRO A 187 -1.09 6.56 -1.72
N ILE A 188 -0.71 7.84 -1.82
CA ILE A 188 -0.34 8.50 -3.08
C ILE A 188 0.93 7.87 -3.65
N ALA A 189 1.96 7.72 -2.81
CA ALA A 189 3.22 7.13 -3.22
C ALA A 189 3.06 5.65 -3.56
N VAL A 190 2.34 4.87 -2.74
CA VAL A 190 2.12 3.43 -2.98
C VAL A 190 1.41 3.18 -4.32
N LYS A 191 0.34 3.95 -4.62
CA LYS A 191 -0.35 3.86 -5.93
C LYS A 191 0.55 4.26 -7.09
N GLN A 192 1.40 5.27 -6.90
CA GLN A 192 2.36 5.69 -7.91
C GLN A 192 3.46 4.64 -8.15
N ILE A 193 3.93 3.96 -7.11
CA ILE A 193 4.88 2.85 -7.22
C ILE A 193 4.22 1.66 -7.95
N ALA A 194 2.98 1.31 -7.60
CA ALA A 194 2.24 0.26 -8.29
C ALA A 194 2.09 0.57 -9.80
N ARG A 195 1.77 1.83 -10.15
CA ARG A 195 1.78 2.28 -11.56
C ARG A 195 3.14 2.09 -12.22
N GLN A 196 4.22 2.53 -11.58
CA GLN A 196 5.57 2.41 -12.12
C GLN A 196 5.99 0.95 -12.34
N LEU A 197 5.61 0.05 -11.42
CA LEU A 197 5.84 -1.39 -11.57
C LEU A 197 5.10 -1.95 -12.78
N LEU A 198 3.82 -1.59 -13.00
CA LEU A 198 3.06 -2.04 -14.18
C LEU A 198 3.63 -1.47 -15.49
N GLN A 199 4.06 -0.20 -15.49
CA GLN A 199 4.77 0.39 -16.61
C GLN A 199 6.11 -0.32 -16.88
N PHE A 200 6.82 -0.71 -15.82
CA PHE A 200 8.07 -1.46 -15.94
C PHE A 200 7.83 -2.89 -16.44
N ALA A 201 6.76 -3.56 -16.03
CA ALA A 201 6.35 -4.84 -16.58
C ALA A 201 6.01 -4.75 -18.08
N THR A 202 5.38 -3.66 -18.52
CA THR A 202 5.15 -3.38 -19.94
C THR A 202 6.47 -3.29 -20.71
N LYS A 203 7.46 -2.56 -20.15
CA LYS A 203 8.81 -2.47 -20.74
C LYS A 203 9.55 -3.80 -20.76
N GLN A 204 9.24 -4.72 -19.86
CA GLN A 204 9.76 -6.10 -19.87
C GLN A 204 9.05 -7.00 -20.90
N GLY A 205 8.07 -6.49 -21.64
CA GLY A 205 7.33 -7.25 -22.66
C GLY A 205 6.08 -7.94 -22.14
N SER A 206 5.53 -7.51 -21.00
CA SER A 206 4.23 -8.01 -20.53
C SER A 206 3.12 -7.67 -21.54
N PRO A 207 2.38 -8.66 -22.06
CA PRO A 207 1.27 -8.42 -22.98
C PRO A 207 0.00 -7.92 -22.25
N THR A 208 -0.08 -8.06 -20.94
CA THR A 208 -1.29 -7.74 -20.13
C THR A 208 -1.15 -6.46 -19.31
N ALA A 209 0.09 -6.06 -18.96
CA ALA A 209 0.34 -4.99 -17.98
C ALA A 209 -0.33 -3.66 -18.33
N GLU A 210 -0.28 -3.24 -19.61
CA GLU A 210 -0.84 -1.96 -20.04
C GLU A 210 -2.37 -1.95 -19.92
N GLN A 211 -3.03 -3.01 -20.43
CA GLN A 211 -4.48 -3.15 -20.32
C GLN A 211 -4.91 -3.25 -18.85
N TYR A 212 -4.13 -3.95 -18.03
CA TYR A 212 -4.40 -4.04 -16.60
C TYR A 212 -4.30 -2.68 -15.90
N LEU A 213 -3.26 -1.90 -16.19
CA LEU A 213 -3.14 -0.52 -15.68
C LEU A 213 -4.33 0.35 -16.12
N ARG A 214 -4.75 0.26 -17.38
CA ARG A 214 -5.95 0.98 -17.88
C ARG A 214 -7.21 0.57 -17.09
N LYS A 215 -7.42 -0.72 -16.86
CA LYS A 215 -8.53 -1.24 -16.04
C LYS A 215 -8.50 -0.65 -14.63
N LEU A 216 -7.34 -0.63 -13.98
CA LEU A 216 -7.19 -0.06 -12.63
C LEU A 216 -7.47 1.45 -12.57
N ILE A 217 -7.13 2.18 -13.64
CA ILE A 217 -7.44 3.61 -13.77
C ILE A 217 -8.94 3.83 -13.93
N VAL A 218 -9.60 3.07 -14.81
CA VAL A 218 -11.06 3.15 -15.02
C VAL A 218 -11.82 2.81 -13.74
N GLN A 219 -11.31 1.87 -12.94
CA GLN A 219 -11.87 1.50 -11.65
C GLN A 219 -11.56 2.51 -10.52
N GLY A 220 -10.79 3.56 -10.78
CA GLY A 220 -10.38 4.55 -9.77
C GLY A 220 -9.38 4.03 -8.72
N LYS A 221 -8.86 2.81 -8.88
CA LYS A 221 -7.86 2.23 -7.97
C LYS A 221 -6.52 2.95 -8.06
N ILE A 222 -6.14 3.35 -9.27
CA ILE A 222 -4.99 4.19 -9.56
C ILE A 222 -5.52 5.49 -10.20
N PRO A 223 -5.05 6.68 -9.80
CA PRO A 223 -5.44 7.94 -10.46
C PRO A 223 -5.13 7.91 -11.97
N PRO A 224 -5.69 8.80 -12.81
CA PRO A 224 -5.27 8.91 -14.21
C PRO A 224 -3.92 9.63 -14.35
N SER A 225 -3.69 10.65 -13.52
CA SER A 225 -2.49 11.51 -13.59
C SER A 225 -1.41 11.09 -12.57
N PRO A 226 -0.13 11.37 -12.84
CA PRO A 226 0.93 11.27 -11.84
C PRO A 226 0.72 12.26 -10.69
N PRO A 227 1.12 11.91 -9.46
CA PRO A 227 1.08 12.83 -8.33
C PRO A 227 2.20 13.89 -8.42
N ALA A 228 2.26 14.78 -7.43
CA ALA A 228 3.38 15.70 -7.26
C ALA A 228 4.73 14.96 -7.21
N LYS A 229 5.81 15.59 -7.70
CA LYS A 229 7.14 14.99 -7.88
C LYS A 229 7.69 14.30 -6.62
N GLN A 230 7.43 14.87 -5.44
CA GLN A 230 7.86 14.31 -4.16
C GLN A 230 7.29 12.90 -3.87
N TYR A 231 6.15 12.53 -4.46
CA TYR A 231 5.56 11.19 -4.33
C TYR A 231 5.93 10.23 -5.46
N CYS A 232 6.71 10.69 -6.45
CA CYS A 232 7.10 9.87 -7.59
C CYS A 232 8.26 8.93 -7.28
N GLN A 233 9.18 9.32 -6.42
CA GLN A 233 10.37 8.54 -6.09
C GLN A 233 10.79 8.80 -4.64
N LEU A 234 11.28 7.74 -3.97
CA LEU A 234 11.77 7.86 -2.59
C LEU A 234 12.94 8.84 -2.49
N GLN A 235 13.83 8.87 -3.47
CA GLN A 235 14.96 9.80 -3.46
C GLN A 235 14.48 11.26 -3.44
N THR A 236 13.57 11.64 -4.34
CA THR A 236 13.00 13.00 -4.38
C THR A 236 12.27 13.32 -3.08
N TRP A 237 11.52 12.37 -2.51
CA TRP A 237 10.93 12.54 -1.19
C TRP A 237 11.98 12.88 -0.13
N LEU A 238 13.08 12.12 -0.04
CA LEU A 238 14.12 12.35 0.94
C LEU A 238 14.80 13.72 0.76
N GLU A 239 15.03 14.16 -0.48
CA GLU A 239 15.57 15.49 -0.78
C GLU A 239 14.64 16.61 -0.26
N THR A 240 13.32 16.42 -0.29
CA THR A 240 12.37 17.38 0.31
C THR A 240 12.39 17.37 1.84
N GLN A 241 12.64 16.22 2.46
CA GLN A 241 12.65 16.09 3.92
C GLN A 241 13.96 16.57 4.55
N PHE A 242 15.06 16.52 3.79
CA PHE A 242 16.40 16.88 4.26
C PHE A 242 17.07 17.88 3.29
N PRO A 243 16.54 19.11 3.19
CA PRO A 243 17.08 20.10 2.26
C PRO A 243 18.50 20.51 2.68
N ALA A 244 19.40 20.64 1.70
CA ALA A 244 20.79 21.04 1.92
C ALA A 244 20.94 22.48 2.47
N THR A 245 19.91 23.30 2.28
CA THR A 245 19.84 24.66 2.82
C THR A 245 18.49 24.79 3.54
N PRO A 246 18.44 25.26 4.80
CA PRO A 246 17.17 25.54 5.45
C PRO A 246 16.37 26.55 4.60
N PRO A 247 15.03 26.48 4.58
CA PRO A 247 14.21 27.45 3.87
C PRO A 247 14.64 28.85 4.27
N ARG A 248 14.96 29.71 3.29
CA ARG A 248 15.26 31.12 3.55
C ARG A 248 14.06 31.69 4.29
N GLU A 249 14.27 32.27 5.48
CA GLU A 249 13.23 33.04 6.15
C GLU A 249 12.63 34.00 5.12
N LEU A 250 11.30 33.98 5.01
CA LEU A 250 10.57 34.89 4.15
C LEU A 250 10.95 36.31 4.57
N ILE A 251 11.83 36.94 3.80
CA ILE A 251 11.99 38.39 3.87
C ILE A 251 10.64 38.91 3.38
N SER A 252 9.82 39.38 4.30
CA SER A 252 8.60 40.13 4.03
C SER A 252 8.99 41.42 3.30
N SER A 253 9.22 41.31 2.00
CA SER A 253 9.15 42.43 1.07
C SER A 253 7.73 42.42 0.54
N GLY A 254 6.94 43.39 0.99
CA GLY A 254 5.53 43.52 0.68
C GLY A 254 5.23 43.25 -0.79
N ASP A 255 4.16 42.48 -0.98
CA ASP A 255 3.28 42.42 -2.15
C ASP A 255 3.33 41.17 -3.04
N VAL A 256 4.22 40.19 -2.81
CA VAL A 256 4.07 38.86 -3.44
C VAL A 256 4.56 37.72 -2.53
N ASP A 257 3.62 36.99 -1.93
CA ASP A 257 3.91 35.71 -1.28
C ASP A 257 4.16 34.64 -2.35
N ILE A 258 5.43 34.43 -2.71
CA ILE A 258 5.82 33.29 -3.55
C ILE A 258 5.95 32.07 -2.63
N PHE A 259 4.91 31.22 -2.62
CA PHE A 259 4.97 29.97 -1.87
C PHE A 259 5.94 28.97 -2.52
N PRO A 260 6.88 28.36 -1.76
CA PRO A 260 7.75 27.33 -2.31
C PRO A 260 6.94 26.08 -2.70
N GLU A 261 7.28 25.47 -3.84
CA GLU A 261 6.62 24.23 -4.35
C GLU A 261 6.65 23.04 -3.37
N ASN A 262 7.48 23.12 -2.32
CA ASN A 262 7.71 22.08 -1.31
C ASN A 262 7.09 22.41 0.06
N MET A 263 6.11 23.31 0.15
CA MET A 263 5.41 23.49 1.42
C MET A 263 4.73 22.15 1.78
N PRO A 264 5.03 21.53 2.95
CA PRO A 264 4.17 20.46 3.44
C PRO A 264 2.75 21.02 3.47
N PHE A 265 1.76 20.23 3.04
CA PHE A 265 0.36 20.64 3.20
C PHE A 265 0.20 21.11 4.64
N LEU A 266 0.00 22.42 4.83
CA LEU A 266 -0.62 22.89 6.06
C LEU A 266 -1.85 22.02 6.20
N PRO A 267 -2.13 21.45 7.39
CA PRO A 267 -3.42 20.81 7.58
C PRO A 267 -4.43 21.79 7.03
N GLN A 268 -5.11 21.40 5.95
CA GLN A 268 -6.28 22.16 5.54
C GLN A 268 -7.06 22.25 6.84
N ALA A 269 -7.36 23.47 7.28
CA ALA A 269 -8.33 23.62 8.35
C ALA A 269 -9.48 22.74 7.88
N GLU A 270 -9.64 21.58 8.52
CA GLU A 270 -10.81 20.75 8.34
C GLU A 270 -11.91 21.78 8.44
N SER A 271 -12.62 22.01 7.34
CA SER A 271 -13.65 23.05 7.28
C SER A 271 -14.40 22.92 8.58
N GLU A 272 -14.21 23.89 9.49
CA GLU A 272 -14.59 23.66 10.89
C GLU A 272 -16.04 23.22 10.83
N PRO A 273 -16.41 22.09 11.46
CA PRO A 273 -17.75 21.57 11.31
C PRO A 273 -18.69 22.71 11.69
N GLU A 274 -19.37 23.23 10.68
CA GLU A 274 -20.20 24.42 10.77
C GLU A 274 -21.10 24.23 11.99
N TRP A 275 -20.83 24.92 13.10
CA TRP A 275 -21.44 24.59 14.39
C TRP A 275 -22.98 24.70 14.34
N TRP A 276 -23.49 25.46 13.37
CA TRP A 276 -24.91 25.61 13.06
C TRP A 276 -25.56 24.37 12.42
N GLN A 277 -24.79 23.40 11.94
CA GLN A 277 -25.30 22.11 11.47
C GLN A 277 -25.49 21.10 12.62
N ASN A 278 -24.99 21.38 13.82
CA ASN A 278 -25.19 20.50 14.97
C ASN A 278 -26.59 20.71 15.56
N PRO A 279 -27.50 19.72 15.49
CA PRO A 279 -28.89 19.88 15.93
C PRO A 279 -29.01 20.20 17.42
N LYS A 280 -28.01 19.86 18.24
CA LYS A 280 -27.98 20.22 19.67
C LYS A 280 -27.64 21.70 19.91
N ILE A 281 -26.82 22.29 19.05
CA ILE A 281 -26.45 23.71 19.16
C ILE A 281 -27.60 24.60 18.67
N MET A 282 -28.28 24.17 17.60
CA MET A 282 -29.48 24.85 17.11
C MET A 282 -30.65 24.82 18.10
N THR A 283 -30.90 23.69 18.78
CA THR A 283 -31.95 23.63 19.82
C THR A 283 -31.63 24.49 21.04
N LEU A 284 -30.34 24.60 21.42
CA LEU A 284 -29.91 25.52 22.47
C LEU A 284 -30.12 26.98 22.08
N LEU A 285 -29.78 27.38 20.85
CA LEU A 285 -29.98 28.76 20.38
C LEU A 285 -31.46 29.12 20.26
N ILE A 286 -32.29 28.22 19.71
CA ILE A 286 -33.74 28.45 19.62
C ILE A 286 -34.36 28.60 21.01
N SER A 287 -33.97 27.74 21.98
CA SER A 287 -34.50 27.86 23.35
C SER A 287 -34.07 29.15 24.05
N MET A 288 -32.83 29.61 23.82
CA MET A 288 -32.34 30.89 24.35
C MET A 288 -33.10 32.08 23.77
N VAL A 289 -33.35 32.10 22.46
CA VAL A 289 -34.14 33.17 21.82
C VAL A 289 -35.58 33.19 22.32
N VAL A 290 -36.21 32.03 22.48
CA VAL A 290 -37.56 31.93 23.06
C VAL A 290 -37.58 32.46 24.50
N MET A 291 -36.57 32.16 25.31
CA MET A 291 -36.49 32.67 26.69
C MET A 291 -36.36 34.20 26.74
N ILE A 292 -35.55 34.78 25.85
CA ILE A 292 -35.38 36.24 25.75
C ILE A 292 -36.69 36.91 25.30
N VAL A 293 -37.41 36.33 24.34
CA VAL A 293 -38.71 36.84 23.89
C VAL A 293 -39.75 36.75 25.02
N LEU A 294 -39.77 35.67 25.79
CA LEU A 294 -40.66 35.52 26.95
C LEU A 294 -40.33 36.53 28.07
N MET A 295 -39.05 36.80 28.33
CA MET A 295 -38.64 37.86 29.27
C MET A 295 -39.02 39.26 28.78
N TRP A 296 -38.94 39.52 27.47
CA TRP A 296 -39.36 40.79 26.88
C TRP A 296 -40.89 40.98 26.93
N LEU A 297 -41.65 39.90 26.77
CA LEU A 297 -43.11 39.92 26.90
C LEU A 297 -43.54 40.07 28.37
N SER A 298 -42.88 39.41 29.32
CA SER A 298 -43.22 39.54 30.75
C SER A 298 -42.93 40.95 31.29
N THR A 299 -41.84 41.58 30.84
CA THR A 299 -41.52 42.97 31.20
C THR A 299 -42.49 43.98 30.58
N LYS A 300 -43.08 43.69 29.42
CA LYS A 300 -44.16 44.52 28.83
C LYS A 300 -45.53 44.34 29.50
N VAL A 301 -45.82 43.17 30.06
CA VAL A 301 -47.10 42.90 30.74
C VAL A 301 -47.12 43.46 32.18
N MET A 302 -45.96 43.59 32.83
CA MET A 302 -45.83 44.24 34.16
C MET A 302 -45.75 45.78 34.11
N GLY A 303 -45.74 46.37 32.92
CA GLY A 303 -45.68 47.82 32.69
C GLY A 303 -47.03 48.47 32.36
N LYS A 304 -48.16 47.86 32.74
CA LYS A 304 -49.50 48.43 32.67
C LYS A 304 -50.20 48.36 34.02
#